data_AF-A0A4R1XHR1-F1
#
_entry.id   AF-A0A4R1XHR1-F1
#
_cell.length_a   1.000
_cell.length_b   1.000
_cell.length_c   1.000
_cell.angle_alpha   90.00
_cell.angle_beta   90.00
_cell.angle_gamma   90.00
#
_symmetry.space_group_name_H-M   'P 1'
#
loop_
_entity.id
_entity.type
_entity.pdbx_description
1 polymer ?
#
loop_
_entity_poly.entity_id
_entity_poly.type
_entity_poly.pdbx_seq_one_letter_code
_entity_poly.pdbx_strand_id
1 'polypeptide(L)'
;MKPIILLALMLLATTSFAEQLIFSCKARWGKEIKVIQDGVNYQFSYGWPNKPRLVFNNSESQLKEHAANWEDNETSRVGLRNMFFQHGVYTYHLRSSINRMKDEYIYHAGVYVFKNDKKQKYIKCLTQPSVR
;
A
#
# COMPACT_ATOMS: atom_id res chain seq x y z
N MET A 1 59.03 2.51 22.02
CA MET A 1 58.46 1.31 21.38
C MET A 1 56.98 1.55 21.12
N LYS A 2 56.62 1.51 19.82
CA LYS A 2 55.30 1.41 19.14
C LYS A 2 54.01 1.90 19.83
N PRO A 3 53.32 2.93 19.28
CA PRO A 3 51.88 3.12 19.53
C PRO A 3 51.09 2.07 18.73
N ILE A 4 50.28 1.27 19.41
CA ILE A 4 49.30 0.38 18.75
C ILE A 4 48.12 1.26 18.35
N ILE A 5 48.05 1.52 17.05
CA ILE A 5 47.03 2.32 16.38
C ILE A 5 45.67 1.65 16.57
N LEU A 6 44.70 2.42 17.08
CA LEU A 6 43.28 2.12 17.11
C LEU A 6 42.80 1.60 15.76
N LEU A 7 42.49 0.31 15.66
CA LEU A 7 41.68 -0.23 14.58
C LEU A 7 40.22 -0.32 15.03
N ALA A 8 39.64 0.83 15.37
CA ALA A 8 38.21 1.01 15.54
C ALA A 8 37.57 1.14 14.14
N LEU A 9 37.64 0.06 13.35
CA LEU A 9 36.89 -0.07 12.11
C LEU A 9 35.45 -0.41 12.52
N MET A 10 34.70 0.61 12.95
CA MET A 10 33.26 0.52 13.09
C MET A 10 32.69 0.19 11.70
N LEU A 11 32.37 -1.08 11.52
CA LEU A 11 31.46 -1.55 10.49
C LEU A 11 30.12 -0.82 10.71
N LEU A 12 29.96 0.32 10.04
CA LEU A 12 28.67 0.92 9.78
C LEU A 12 27.93 -0.05 8.84
N ALA A 13 27.34 -1.09 9.43
CA ALA A 13 26.38 -1.93 8.74
C ALA A 13 25.16 -1.06 8.45
N THR A 14 25.14 -0.43 7.28
CA THR A 14 23.93 0.22 6.77
C THR A 14 22.94 -0.88 6.44
N THR A 15 21.96 -1.11 7.31
CA THR A 15 20.79 -1.94 7.00
C THR A 15 19.99 -1.25 5.89
N SER A 16 20.24 -1.63 4.64
CA SER A 16 19.39 -1.21 3.53
C SER A 16 18.06 -1.95 3.64
N PHE A 17 17.01 -1.27 4.09
CA PHE A 17 15.66 -1.82 3.95
C PHE A 17 15.30 -1.81 2.47
N ALA A 18 14.96 -2.96 1.91
CA ALA A 18 14.52 -3.05 0.52
C ALA A 18 13.10 -2.49 0.41
N GLU A 19 12.85 -1.62 -0.58
CA GLU A 19 11.50 -1.16 -0.90
C GLU A 19 10.62 -2.36 -1.32
N GLN A 20 9.50 -2.56 -0.64
CA GLN A 20 8.56 -3.64 -0.92
C GLN A 20 7.27 -3.09 -1.52
N LEU A 21 6.86 -3.62 -2.68
CA LEU A 21 5.56 -3.33 -3.26
C LEU A 21 4.45 -4.01 -2.43
N ILE A 22 3.58 -3.22 -1.82
CA ILE A 22 2.44 -3.71 -1.03
C ILE A 22 1.18 -3.80 -1.89
N PHE A 23 0.98 -2.82 -2.77
CA PHE A 23 -0.20 -2.74 -3.62
C PHE A 23 0.11 -1.94 -4.88
N SER A 24 -0.38 -2.40 -6.03
CA SER A 24 -0.52 -1.57 -7.23
C SER A 24 -1.78 -1.95 -7.99
N CYS A 25 -2.46 -0.95 -8.56
CA CYS A 25 -3.51 -1.18 -9.53
C CYS A 25 -3.57 -0.05 -10.56
N LYS A 26 -4.02 -0.37 -11.78
CA LYS A 26 -4.39 0.64 -12.76
C LYS A 26 -5.77 1.21 -12.43
N ALA A 27 -5.91 2.52 -12.53
CA ALA A 27 -7.16 3.25 -12.46
C ALA A 27 -7.53 3.77 -13.87
N ARG A 28 -8.67 4.45 -13.98
CA ARG A 28 -9.10 5.08 -15.25
C ARG A 28 -8.02 6.00 -15.82
N TRP A 29 -7.99 6.06 -17.15
CA TRP A 29 -7.07 6.90 -17.94
C TRP A 29 -5.59 6.57 -17.70
N GLY A 30 -5.25 5.30 -17.49
CA GLY A 30 -3.85 4.86 -17.35
C GLY A 30 -3.14 5.34 -16.08
N LYS A 31 -3.88 5.92 -15.13
CA LYS A 31 -3.35 6.27 -13.82
C LYS A 31 -3.11 5.01 -12.99
N GLU A 32 -2.28 5.12 -11.98
CA GLU A 32 -1.92 4.06 -11.06
C GLU A 32 -2.16 4.53 -9.61
N ILE A 33 -2.64 3.60 -8.78
CA ILE A 33 -2.58 3.70 -7.32
C ILE A 33 -1.48 2.73 -6.89
N LYS A 34 -0.49 3.20 -6.13
CA LYS A 34 0.63 2.38 -5.69
C LYS A 34 0.95 2.63 -4.22
N VAL A 35 1.22 1.55 -3.48
CA VAL A 35 1.71 1.57 -2.11
C VAL A 35 3.01 0.80 -2.03
N ILE A 36 4.07 1.47 -1.59
CA ILE A 36 5.38 0.87 -1.30
C ILE A 36 5.63 0.98 0.19
N GLN A 37 6.16 -0.08 0.79
CA GLN A 37 6.72 -0.04 2.12
C GLN A 37 8.23 0.18 2.01
N ASP A 38 8.73 1.17 2.73
CA ASP A 38 10.16 1.49 2.87
C ASP A 38 10.48 1.56 4.36
N GLY A 39 11.07 0.46 4.87
CA GLY A 39 11.25 0.23 6.30
C GLY A 39 9.92 0.26 7.07
N VAL A 40 9.79 1.22 7.98
CA VAL A 40 8.60 1.43 8.83
C VAL A 40 7.56 2.38 8.22
N ASN A 41 7.84 2.89 7.03
CA ASN A 41 6.98 3.86 6.35
C ASN A 41 6.27 3.21 5.17
N TYR A 42 5.08 3.70 4.89
CA TYR A 42 4.29 3.35 3.73
C TYR A 42 4.08 4.59 2.88
N GLN A 43 4.57 4.54 1.65
CA GLN A 43 4.36 5.59 0.65
C GLN A 43 3.10 5.27 -0.15
N PHE A 44 2.14 6.16 -0.11
CA PHE A 44 1.01 6.17 -1.03
C PHE A 44 1.33 7.06 -2.22
N SER A 45 1.01 6.60 -3.43
CA SER A 45 1.06 7.42 -4.64
C SER A 45 -0.14 7.23 -5.57
N TYR A 46 -0.53 8.31 -6.23
CA TYR A 46 -1.56 8.30 -7.26
C TYR A 46 -1.22 9.26 -8.41
N GLY A 47 -1.25 8.76 -9.64
CA GLY A 47 -0.97 9.55 -10.85
C GLY A 47 -0.53 8.66 -12.00
N TRP A 48 0.40 9.12 -12.84
CA TRP A 48 0.96 8.28 -13.90
C TRP A 48 2.07 7.37 -13.34
N PRO A 49 2.26 6.14 -13.85
CA PRO A 49 3.14 5.11 -13.26
C PRO A 49 4.59 5.55 -12.95
N ASN A 50 5.12 6.56 -13.64
CA ASN A 50 6.46 7.11 -13.40
C ASN A 50 6.47 8.60 -13.07
N LYS A 51 5.27 9.22 -12.99
CA LYS A 51 5.07 10.63 -12.69
C LYS A 51 3.81 10.78 -11.83
N PRO A 52 3.83 10.25 -10.59
CA PRO A 52 2.71 10.38 -9.68
C PRO A 52 2.48 11.86 -9.37
N ARG A 53 1.22 12.29 -9.34
CA ARG A 53 0.87 13.68 -9.01
C ARG A 53 0.70 13.87 -7.51
N LEU A 54 0.31 12.80 -6.82
CA LEU A 54 0.11 12.76 -5.39
C LEU A 54 1.05 11.69 -4.82
N VAL A 55 1.91 12.09 -3.87
CA VAL A 55 2.83 11.20 -3.16
C VAL A 55 2.91 11.68 -1.72
N PHE A 56 2.77 10.78 -0.76
CA PHE A 56 2.96 11.08 0.65
C PHE A 56 3.23 9.80 1.43
N ASN A 57 3.87 9.98 2.60
CA ASN A 57 4.27 8.88 3.47
C ASN A 57 3.48 8.92 4.76
N ASN A 58 3.16 7.74 5.28
CA ASN A 58 2.66 7.55 6.62
C ASN A 58 3.57 6.51 7.29
N SER A 59 3.97 6.74 8.54
CA SER A 59 4.56 5.66 9.34
C SER A 59 3.51 4.58 9.60
N GLU A 60 3.95 3.37 9.93
CA GLU A 60 3.05 2.29 10.33
C GLU A 60 2.09 2.72 11.46
N SER A 61 2.58 3.45 12.46
CA SER A 61 1.78 4.00 13.55
C SER A 61 0.74 5.06 13.13
N GLN A 62 0.91 5.67 11.96
CA GLN A 62 -0.03 6.65 11.40
C GLN A 62 -1.10 5.99 10.51
N LEU A 63 -0.93 4.72 10.14
CA LEU A 63 -1.99 3.96 9.49
C LEU A 63 -3.05 3.64 10.55
N LYS A 64 -4.21 4.30 10.45
CA LYS A 64 -5.32 4.12 11.43
C LYS A 64 -5.80 2.68 11.51
N GLU A 65 -5.63 1.91 10.44
CA GLU A 65 -5.90 0.48 10.39
C GLU A 65 -5.06 -0.14 9.27
N HIS A 66 -4.37 -1.23 9.58
CA HIS A 66 -3.75 -2.15 8.62
C HIS A 66 -4.31 -3.54 8.90
N ALA A 67 -5.49 -3.82 8.37
CA ALA A 67 -6.18 -5.10 8.56
C ALA A 67 -6.12 -5.89 7.26
N ALA A 68 -5.44 -7.04 7.31
CA ALA A 68 -5.54 -8.09 6.32
C ALA A 68 -6.37 -9.22 6.92
N ASN A 69 -7.67 -9.22 6.64
CA ASN A 69 -8.61 -10.17 7.21
C ASN A 69 -9.07 -11.14 6.13
N TRP A 70 -9.28 -12.40 6.52
CA TRP A 70 -9.96 -13.39 5.70
C TRP A 70 -11.31 -13.68 6.33
N GLU A 71 -12.38 -13.48 5.57
CA GLU A 71 -13.72 -13.91 5.94
C GLU A 71 -14.06 -15.16 5.12
N ASP A 72 -14.26 -16.28 5.81
CA ASP A 72 -14.65 -17.55 5.20
C ASP A 72 -16.17 -17.72 5.33
N ASN A 73 -16.84 -18.10 4.24
CA ASN A 73 -18.21 -18.63 4.26
C ASN A 73 -18.29 -19.92 3.43
N GLU A 74 -19.40 -20.66 3.52
CA GLU A 74 -19.56 -21.99 2.90
C GLU A 74 -19.30 -22.04 1.37
N THR A 75 -19.34 -20.89 0.68
CA THR A 75 -19.24 -20.80 -0.78
C THR A 75 -18.13 -19.87 -1.29
N SER A 76 -17.51 -19.09 -0.40
CA SER A 76 -16.50 -18.10 -0.78
C SER A 76 -15.53 -17.76 0.35
N ARG A 77 -14.32 -17.36 -0.06
CA ARG A 77 -13.29 -16.81 0.84
C ARG A 77 -12.97 -15.39 0.41
N VAL A 78 -13.18 -14.43 1.30
CA VAL A 78 -12.99 -13.00 1.04
C VAL A 78 -11.75 -12.51 1.75
N GLY A 79 -10.69 -12.20 1.00
CA GLY A 79 -9.49 -11.56 1.52
C GLY A 79 -9.63 -10.05 1.46
N LEU A 80 -9.78 -9.39 2.61
CA LEU A 80 -9.87 -7.94 2.74
C LEU A 80 -8.53 -7.35 3.14
N ARG A 81 -8.08 -6.31 2.44
CA ARG A 81 -6.97 -5.44 2.87
C ARG A 81 -7.47 -4.01 2.95
N ASN A 82 -7.37 -3.43 4.15
CA ASN A 82 -7.68 -2.03 4.41
C ASN A 82 -6.41 -1.30 4.84
N MET A 83 -6.16 -0.13 4.27
CA MET A 83 -5.11 0.79 4.71
C MET A 83 -5.62 2.23 4.67
N PHE A 84 -5.43 2.97 5.75
CA PHE A 84 -5.87 4.37 5.86
C PHE A 84 -4.68 5.31 5.91
N PHE A 85 -4.45 6.05 4.83
CA PHE A 85 -3.39 7.04 4.74
C PHE A 85 -3.93 8.45 5.03
N GLN A 86 -3.15 9.24 5.77
CA GLN A 86 -3.50 10.63 6.12
C GLN A 86 -2.60 11.60 5.38
N HIS A 87 -3.20 12.63 4.78
CA HIS A 87 -2.48 13.74 4.14
C HIS A 87 -3.23 15.06 4.37
N GLY A 88 -2.81 15.82 5.38
CA GLY A 88 -3.50 17.02 5.83
C GLY A 88 -4.93 16.69 6.27
N VAL A 89 -5.92 17.40 5.71
CA VAL A 89 -7.35 17.20 6.00
C VAL A 89 -7.98 16.01 5.24
N TYR A 90 -7.19 15.30 4.43
CA TYR A 90 -7.67 14.19 3.61
C TYR A 90 -7.27 12.84 4.19
N THR A 91 -8.21 11.89 4.13
CA THR A 91 -7.96 10.47 4.40
C THR A 91 -8.15 9.66 3.11
N TYR A 92 -7.21 8.77 2.83
CA TYR A 92 -7.23 7.86 1.69
C TYR A 92 -7.35 6.44 2.21
N HIS A 93 -8.53 5.87 2.08
CA HIS A 93 -8.82 4.49 2.49
C HIS A 93 -8.66 3.59 1.28
N LEU A 94 -7.51 2.91 1.21
CA LEU A 94 -7.29 1.81 0.28
C LEU A 94 -8.08 0.60 0.78
N ARG A 95 -8.93 0.06 -0.10
CA ARG A 95 -9.67 -1.17 0.13
C ARG A 95 -9.44 -2.10 -1.05
N SER A 96 -9.01 -3.32 -0.78
CA SER A 96 -9.05 -4.41 -1.75
C SER A 96 -9.73 -5.64 -1.16
N SER A 97 -10.52 -6.33 -1.98
CA SER A 97 -11.17 -7.59 -1.66
C SER A 97 -10.95 -8.59 -2.78
N ILE A 98 -10.57 -9.80 -2.43
CA ILE A 98 -10.55 -10.95 -3.34
C ILE A 98 -11.67 -11.87 -2.91
N ASN A 99 -12.69 -12.05 -3.75
CA ASN A 99 -13.69 -13.07 -3.54
C ASN A 99 -13.32 -14.31 -4.37
N ARG A 100 -13.01 -15.41 -3.69
CA ARG A 100 -12.80 -16.71 -4.33
C ARG A 100 -14.11 -17.50 -4.31
N MET A 101 -14.71 -17.72 -5.48
CA MET A 101 -15.88 -18.58 -5.65
C MET A 101 -15.50 -19.79 -6.51
N LYS A 102 -15.31 -20.97 -5.91
CA LYS A 102 -14.87 -22.25 -6.55
C LYS A 102 -13.73 -22.11 -7.58
N ASP A 103 -14.02 -21.63 -8.80
CA ASP A 103 -13.10 -21.47 -9.94
C ASP A 103 -12.92 -20.01 -10.43
N GLU A 104 -13.61 -19.03 -9.84
CA GLU A 104 -13.54 -17.62 -10.21
C GLU A 104 -12.96 -16.75 -9.09
N TYR A 105 -12.13 -15.77 -9.49
CA TYR A 105 -11.57 -14.75 -8.60
C TYR A 105 -12.11 -13.38 -8.99
N ILE A 106 -12.98 -12.83 -8.15
CA ILE A 106 -13.47 -11.45 -8.34
C ILE A 106 -12.62 -10.52 -7.49
N TYR A 107 -11.80 -9.72 -8.16
CA TYR A 107 -10.97 -8.71 -7.53
C TYR A 107 -11.67 -7.34 -7.55
N HIS A 108 -11.91 -6.78 -6.37
CA HIS A 108 -12.33 -5.38 -6.24
C HIS A 108 -11.28 -4.62 -5.47
N ALA A 109 -10.79 -3.51 -6.02
CA ALA A 109 -9.95 -2.60 -5.26
C ALA A 109 -10.16 -1.15 -5.67
N GLY A 110 -9.77 -0.25 -4.78
CA GLY A 110 -9.73 1.16 -5.04
C GLY A 110 -9.48 1.96 -3.77
N VAL A 111 -9.56 3.28 -3.91
CA VAL A 111 -9.32 4.23 -2.81
C VAL A 111 -10.52 5.12 -2.63
N TYR A 112 -11.10 5.09 -1.43
CA TYR A 112 -12.04 6.12 -1.00
C TYR A 112 -11.25 7.33 -0.50
N VAL A 113 -11.62 8.51 -0.98
CA VAL A 113 -11.02 9.78 -0.55
C VAL A 113 -12.04 10.52 0.31
N PHE A 114 -11.64 10.84 1.53
CA PHE A 114 -12.42 11.61 2.48
C PHE A 114 -11.74 12.95 2.74
N LYS A 115 -12.54 13.98 3.05
CA LYS A 115 -12.09 15.28 3.54
C LYS A 115 -12.89 15.59 4.78
N ASN A 116 -12.25 15.77 5.94
CA ASN A 116 -12.93 15.93 7.23
C ASN A 116 -14.05 14.88 7.42
N ASP A 117 -13.68 13.60 7.26
CA ASP A 117 -14.55 12.42 7.37
C ASP A 117 -15.73 12.32 6.38
N LYS A 118 -15.89 13.29 5.48
CA LYS A 118 -16.90 13.24 4.41
C LYS A 118 -16.30 12.65 3.14
N LYS A 119 -16.92 11.57 2.64
CA LYS A 119 -16.53 10.93 1.37
C LYS A 119 -16.66 11.92 0.20
N GLN A 120 -15.57 12.11 -0.52
CA GLN A 120 -15.48 12.99 -1.69
C GLN A 120 -15.59 12.20 -2.99
N LYS A 121 -14.86 11.08 -3.09
CA LYS A 121 -14.83 10.26 -4.29
C LYS A 121 -14.33 8.85 -4.00
N TYR A 122 -14.55 7.97 -4.97
CA TYR A 122 -13.94 6.65 -5.01
C TYR A 122 -13.15 6.50 -6.31
N ILE A 123 -11.85 6.19 -6.19
CA ILE A 123 -10.97 5.90 -7.31
C ILE A 123 -10.94 4.39 -7.47
N LYS A 124 -11.73 3.88 -8.42
CA LYS A 124 -11.84 2.45 -8.70
C LYS A 124 -10.61 1.94 -9.46
N CYS A 125 -10.05 0.82 -9.03
CA CYS A 125 -9.11 0.05 -9.83
C CYS A 125 -9.84 -0.62 -10.99
N LEU A 126 -9.25 -0.58 -12.18
CA LEU A 126 -9.71 -1.38 -13.30
C LEU A 126 -9.50 -2.84 -12.95
N THR A 127 -10.57 -3.64 -13.04
CA THR A 127 -10.51 -5.08 -12.87
C THR A 127 -9.52 -5.63 -13.90
N GLN A 128 -8.43 -6.23 -13.43
CA GLN A 128 -7.62 -7.06 -14.31
C GLN A 128 -8.40 -8.37 -14.50
N PRO A 129 -8.56 -8.86 -15.74
CA PRO A 129 -9.04 -10.22 -15.93
C PRO A 129 -8.09 -11.17 -15.22
N SER A 130 -8.63 -12.08 -14.41
CA SER A 130 -7.86 -13.15 -13.79
C SER A 130 -7.17 -13.95 -14.89
N VAL A 131 -5.83 -13.87 -14.97
CA VAL A 131 -5.04 -14.75 -15.82
C VAL A 131 -5.23 -16.17 -15.28
N ARG A 132 -5.73 -17.08 -16.12
CA ARG A 132 -5.84 -18.51 -15.85
C ARG A 132 -4.46 -19.13 -15.63
#